data_AF-A0A2G9YB49-F1
#
_entry.id   AF-A0A2G9YB49-F1
#
_cell.length_a   1.000
_cell.length_b   1.000
_cell.length_c   1.000
_cell.angle_alpha   90.00
_cell.angle_beta   90.00
_cell.angle_gamma   90.00
#
_symmetry.space_group_name_H-M   'P 1'
#
loop_
_entity.id
_entity.type
_entity.pdbx_description
1 polymer ?
#
loop_
_entity_poly.entity_id
_entity_poly.type
_entity_poly.pdbx_seq_one_letter_code
_entity_poly.pdbx_strand_id
1 'polypeptide(L)'
;DIIKFSQNKDDLSNAPNTEAFINMFGEVLDKTIPCLEKGRCLGIVIGDKYHRGTWIPLGFQVMNEVLKRDFVLKSIIVKNFEETRGKRNQKELWRYRALVGGFYIFKHEYILLFKKV
;
A
#
# COMPACT_ATOMS: atom_id res chain seq x y z
N ASP A 1 10.49 4.51 9.58
CA ASP A 1 9.55 4.88 8.51
C ASP A 1 9.48 3.71 7.54
N ILE A 2 8.33 3.45 6.90
CA ILE A 2 7.87 2.12 6.42
C ILE A 2 7.82 1.08 7.55
N ILE A 3 6.79 0.23 7.56
CA ILE A 3 6.67 -0.85 8.55
C ILE A 3 7.60 -1.98 8.12
N LYS A 4 8.55 -2.34 8.98
CA LYS A 4 9.49 -3.44 8.74
C LYS A 4 8.82 -4.79 8.98
N PHE A 5 8.91 -5.69 8.01
CA PHE A 5 8.38 -7.04 8.11
C PHE A 5 9.47 -8.12 8.14
N SER A 6 10.71 -7.79 7.76
CA SER A 6 11.84 -8.72 7.79
C SER A 6 13.17 -8.01 8.06
N GLN A 7 14.22 -8.80 8.34
CA GLN A 7 15.61 -8.31 8.40
C GLN A 7 16.36 -8.51 7.07
N ASN A 8 15.68 -8.99 6.03
CA ASN A 8 16.30 -9.16 4.72
C ASN A 8 16.52 -7.78 4.08
N LYS A 9 17.77 -7.42 3.84
CA LYS A 9 18.15 -6.14 3.21
C LYS A 9 17.48 -5.90 1.85
N ASP A 10 17.10 -6.96 1.14
CA ASP A 10 16.49 -6.90 -0.19
C ASP A 10 14.95 -6.78 -0.12
N ASP A 11 14.36 -6.76 1.07
CA ASP A 11 12.93 -6.58 1.30
C ASP A 11 12.54 -5.09 1.29
N LEU A 12 11.55 -4.73 0.47
CA LEU A 12 11.00 -3.37 0.36
C LEU A 12 10.56 -2.78 1.72
N SER A 13 10.13 -3.60 2.67
CA SER A 13 9.75 -3.17 4.01
C SER A 13 10.90 -2.56 4.81
N ASN A 14 12.14 -2.76 4.38
CA ASN A 14 13.34 -2.14 4.94
C ASN A 14 13.71 -0.79 4.32
N ALA A 15 12.90 -0.28 3.38
CA ALA A 15 13.10 1.05 2.82
C ALA A 15 13.14 2.12 3.94
N PRO A 16 14.12 3.04 3.92
CA PRO A 16 14.34 3.98 5.02
C PRO A 16 13.24 5.04 5.15
N ASN A 17 12.53 5.34 4.06
CA ASN A 17 11.46 6.33 3.99
C ASN A 17 10.50 6.02 2.82
N THR A 18 9.40 6.77 2.72
CA THR A 18 8.40 6.60 1.67
C THR A 18 8.95 6.80 0.25
N GLU A 19 9.81 7.79 0.03
CA GLU A 19 10.35 8.05 -1.31
C GLU A 19 11.23 6.89 -1.79
N ALA A 20 12.12 6.40 -0.91
CA ALA A 20 12.95 5.25 -1.17
C ALA A 20 12.10 3.99 -1.44
N PHE A 21 11.01 3.79 -0.70
CA PHE A 21 10.08 2.71 -0.94
C PHE A 21 9.46 2.77 -2.34
N ILE A 22 9.00 3.95 -2.78
CA ILE A 22 8.41 4.14 -4.11
C ILE A 22 9.45 3.87 -5.21
N ASN A 23 10.69 4.36 -5.05
CA ASN A 23 11.75 4.13 -6.02
C ASN A 23 12.11 2.64 -6.13
N MET A 24 12.32 1.97 -4.99
CA MET A 24 12.58 0.52 -4.98
C MET A 24 11.40 -0.29 -5.54
N PHE A 25 10.16 0.15 -5.29
CA PHE A 25 8.98 -0.47 -5.88
C PHE A 25 8.97 -0.31 -7.41
N GLY A 26 9.35 0.86 -7.92
CA GLY A 26 9.57 1.11 -9.35
C GLY A 26 10.58 0.14 -9.96
N GLU A 27 11.71 -0.11 -9.30
CA GLU A 27 12.69 -1.10 -9.77
C GLU A 27 12.12 -2.53 -9.84
N VAL A 28 11.27 -2.89 -8.88
CA VAL A 28 10.56 -4.18 -8.92
C VAL A 28 9.60 -4.25 -10.11
N LEU A 29 8.87 -3.16 -10.40
CA LEU A 29 8.04 -3.08 -11.59
C LEU A 29 8.87 -3.27 -12.86
N ASP A 30 9.99 -2.57 -13.01
CA ASP A 30 10.82 -2.64 -14.22
C ASP A 30 11.37 -4.05 -14.48
N LYS A 31 11.62 -4.83 -13.42
CA LYS A 31 12.05 -6.23 -13.51
C LYS A 31 10.90 -7.21 -13.75
N THR A 32 9.68 -6.89 -13.29
CA THR A 32 8.53 -7.81 -13.36
C THR A 32 7.64 -7.59 -14.58
N ILE A 33 7.55 -6.35 -15.08
CA ILE A 33 6.74 -5.99 -16.25
C ILE A 33 7.12 -6.76 -17.51
N PRO A 34 8.41 -7.01 -17.82
CA PRO A 34 8.79 -7.81 -19.00
C PRO A 34 8.21 -9.23 -18.97
N CYS A 35 8.00 -9.82 -17.78
CA CYS A 35 7.43 -11.15 -17.62
C CYS A 35 5.91 -11.19 -17.81
N LEU A 36 5.23 -10.03 -17.81
CA LEU A 36 3.78 -9.92 -17.98
C LEU A 36 3.44 -9.68 -19.46
N GLU A 37 2.66 -10.57 -20.08
CA GLU A 37 2.22 -10.39 -21.47
C GLU A 37 1.33 -9.14 -21.64
N LYS A 38 1.37 -8.55 -22.83
CA LYS A 38 0.46 -7.45 -23.21
C LYS A 38 -1.00 -7.87 -23.05
N GLY A 39 -1.82 -6.98 -22.50
CA GLY A 39 -3.24 -7.24 -22.22
C GLY A 39 -3.53 -8.02 -20.94
N ARG A 40 -2.51 -8.48 -20.19
CA ARG A 40 -2.69 -9.12 -18.88
C ARG A 40 -2.79 -8.08 -17.76
N CYS A 41 -3.14 -8.56 -16.57
CA CYS A 41 -3.43 -7.72 -15.41
C CYS A 41 -2.31 -7.75 -14.37
N LEU A 42 -2.09 -6.60 -13.73
CA LEU A 42 -1.29 -6.44 -12.52
C LEU A 42 -2.23 -6.05 -11.38
N GLY A 43 -2.19 -6.79 -10.28
CA GLY A 43 -2.93 -6.48 -9.05
C GLY A 43 -1.97 -6.11 -7.92
N ILE A 44 -2.22 -4.99 -7.25
CA ILE A 44 -1.42 -4.55 -6.10
C ILE A 44 -2.35 -4.39 -4.89
N VAL A 45 -2.03 -5.08 -3.79
CA VAL A 45 -2.70 -4.93 -2.50
C VAL A 45 -1.84 -4.04 -1.61
N ILE A 46 -2.35 -2.88 -1.20
CA ILE A 46 -1.58 -1.93 -0.43
C ILE A 46 -2.47 -1.07 0.47
N GLY A 47 -2.00 -0.82 1.70
CA GLY A 47 -2.61 0.13 2.62
C GLY A 47 -1.91 1.49 2.59
N ASP A 48 -2.60 2.51 3.07
CA ASP A 48 -1.98 3.79 3.35
C ASP A 48 -1.12 3.72 4.62
N LYS A 49 -0.27 4.72 4.77
CA LYS A 49 0.68 4.80 5.87
C LYS A 49 0.27 5.92 6.82
N TYR A 50 0.40 5.68 8.12
CA TYR A 50 0.25 6.71 9.13
C TYR A 50 1.57 6.94 9.85
N HIS A 51 1.99 8.20 9.89
CA HIS A 51 3.26 8.58 10.51
C HIS A 51 3.13 9.92 11.21
N ARG A 52 3.42 9.94 12.52
CA ARG A 52 3.50 11.15 13.35
C ARG A 52 2.29 12.09 13.20
N GLY A 53 1.07 11.58 13.26
CA GLY A 53 -0.14 12.42 13.14
C GLY A 53 -0.69 12.52 11.72
N THR A 54 0.07 12.11 10.71
CA THR A 54 -0.23 12.41 9.31
C THR A 54 -0.60 11.14 8.53
N TRP A 55 -1.68 11.24 7.76
CA TRP A 55 -2.06 10.24 6.76
C TRP A 55 -1.25 10.43 5.47
N ILE A 56 -0.54 9.39 5.06
CA ILE A 56 0.26 9.37 3.84
C ILE A 56 -0.43 8.44 2.85
N PRO A 57 -0.88 8.94 1.69
CA PRO A 57 -1.61 8.18 0.68
C PRO A 57 -0.67 7.27 -0.13
N LEU A 58 0.03 6.36 0.56
CA LEU A 58 1.06 5.49 -0.01
C LEU A 58 0.50 4.63 -1.15
N GLY A 59 -0.75 4.16 -1.03
CA GLY A 59 -1.39 3.38 -2.08
C GLY A 59 -1.51 4.16 -3.39
N PHE A 60 -1.86 5.44 -3.32
CA PHE A 60 -1.98 6.31 -4.49
C PHE A 60 -0.63 6.73 -5.05
N GLN A 61 0.40 6.87 -4.20
CA GLN A 61 1.77 7.10 -4.66
C GLN A 61 2.29 5.90 -5.45
N VAL A 62 2.06 4.68 -4.96
CA VAL A 62 2.36 3.44 -5.69
C VAL A 62 1.56 3.34 -6.98
N MET A 63 0.27 3.70 -6.95
CA MET A 63 -0.57 3.75 -8.16
C MET A 63 0.05 4.65 -9.23
N ASN A 64 0.45 5.87 -8.87
CA ASN A 64 1.10 6.80 -9.79
C ASN A 64 2.43 6.27 -10.32
N GLU A 65 3.19 5.55 -9.50
CA GLU A 65 4.44 4.92 -9.92
C GLU A 65 4.22 3.86 -11.01
N VAL A 66 3.16 3.07 -10.90
CA VAL A 66 2.77 2.10 -11.95
C VAL A 66 2.37 2.82 -13.24
N LEU A 67 1.62 3.91 -13.13
CA LEU A 67 1.11 4.68 -14.28
C LEU A 67 2.20 5.42 -15.08
N LYS A 68 3.44 5.48 -14.58
CA LYS A 68 4.59 5.94 -15.36
C LYS A 68 5.02 4.93 -16.46
N ARG A 69 4.50 3.70 -16.43
CA ARG A 69 4.77 2.62 -17.39
C ARG A 69 3.52 2.32 -18.23
N ASP A 70 3.61 1.40 -19.19
CA ASP A 70 2.55 1.01 -20.12
C ASP A 70 1.41 0.21 -19.45
N PHE A 71 0.71 0.85 -18.52
CA PHE A 71 -0.44 0.32 -17.81
C PHE A 71 -1.60 1.29 -17.82
N VAL A 72 -2.80 0.74 -17.89
CA VAL A 72 -4.05 1.46 -17.68
C VAL A 72 -4.66 0.98 -16.38
N LEU A 73 -4.97 1.91 -15.48
CA LEU A 73 -5.77 1.63 -14.29
C LEU A 73 -7.17 1.19 -14.72
N LYS A 74 -7.61 0.02 -14.23
CA LYS A 74 -8.93 -0.57 -14.52
C LYS A 74 -9.88 -0.45 -13.36
N SER A 75 -9.38 -0.56 -12.12
CA SER A 75 -10.22 -0.43 -10.93
C SER A 75 -9.37 -0.12 -9.70
N ILE A 76 -9.99 0.59 -8.75
CA ILE A 76 -9.52 0.74 -7.38
C ILE A 76 -10.58 0.08 -6.50
N ILE A 77 -10.24 -1.06 -5.91
CA ILE A 77 -11.14 -1.78 -5.01
C ILE A 77 -10.77 -1.41 -3.58
N VAL A 78 -11.74 -0.90 -2.81
CA VAL A 78 -11.54 -0.63 -1.39
C VAL A 78 -11.93 -1.86 -0.59
N LYS A 79 -10.94 -2.61 -0.12
CA LYS A 79 -11.13 -3.76 0.76
C LYS A 79 -11.33 -3.24 2.19
N ASN A 80 -12.59 -3.04 2.56
CA ASN A 80 -12.97 -2.66 3.92
C ASN A 80 -12.99 -3.90 4.82
N PHE A 81 -12.38 -3.82 6.00
CA PHE A 81 -12.38 -4.86 7.00
C PHE A 81 -12.77 -4.28 8.36
N GLU A 82 -13.78 -4.90 8.97
CA GLU A 82 -14.28 -4.48 10.29
C GLU A 82 -13.49 -5.10 11.44
N GLU A 83 -12.85 -6.24 11.20
CA GLU A 83 -12.12 -7.01 12.20
C GLU A 83 -10.75 -7.45 11.70
N THR A 84 -9.74 -7.24 12.54
CA THR A 84 -8.44 -7.87 12.40
C THR A 84 -8.18 -8.70 13.65
N ARG A 85 -7.36 -9.74 13.57
CA ARG A 85 -7.05 -10.60 14.73
C ARG A 85 -6.59 -9.80 15.96
N GLY A 86 -5.83 -8.72 15.76
CA GLY A 86 -5.35 -7.84 16.84
C GLY A 86 -6.38 -6.85 17.41
N LYS A 87 -7.55 -6.69 16.77
CA LYS A 87 -8.61 -5.74 17.19
C LYS A 87 -9.91 -6.42 17.65
N ARG A 88 -9.93 -7.75 17.69
CA ARG A 88 -11.11 -8.54 18.12
C ARG A 88 -11.48 -8.17 19.56
N ASN A 89 -12.74 -7.82 19.80
CA ASN A 89 -13.28 -7.39 21.10
C ASN A 89 -12.68 -6.09 21.71
N GLN A 90 -11.88 -5.31 20.98
CA GLN A 90 -11.31 -4.03 21.47
C GLN A 90 -11.65 -2.82 20.58
N LYS A 91 -12.70 -2.92 19.75
CA LYS A 91 -13.07 -1.89 18.75
C LYS A 91 -13.23 -0.49 19.36
N GLU A 92 -13.92 -0.38 20.49
CA GLU A 92 -14.16 0.90 21.17
C GLU A 92 -12.88 1.54 21.73
N LEU A 93 -11.98 0.73 22.31
CA LEU A 93 -10.70 1.21 22.83
C LEU A 93 -9.82 1.78 21.72
N TRP A 94 -9.75 1.09 20.58
CA TRP A 94 -8.99 1.56 19.42
C TRP A 94 -9.62 2.80 18.78
N ARG A 95 -10.95 2.91 18.81
CA ARG A 95 -11.66 4.10 18.33
C ARG A 95 -11.39 5.31 19.20
N TYR A 96 -11.48 5.15 20.50
CA TYR A 96 -11.13 6.20 21.46
C TYR A 96 -9.67 6.66 21.27
N ARG A 97 -8.72 5.71 21.22
CA ARG A 97 -7.28 6.03 21.01
C ARG A 97 -7.01 6.73 19.69
N ALA A 98 -7.69 6.35 18.61
CA ALA A 98 -7.54 7.00 17.32
C ALA A 98 -8.03 8.45 17.36
N LEU A 99 -9.22 8.68 17.93
CA LEU A 99 -9.79 10.03 18.07
C LEU A 99 -8.91 10.94 18.94
N VAL A 100 -8.46 10.45 20.11
CA VAL A 100 -7.53 11.18 20.98
C VAL A 100 -6.19 11.44 20.27
N GLY A 101 -5.73 10.48 19.45
CA GLY A 101 -4.51 10.61 18.66
C GLY A 101 -4.64 11.49 17.41
N GLY A 102 -5.82 12.04 17.11
CA GLY A 102 -6.06 12.91 15.96
C GLY A 102 -6.15 12.19 14.61
N PHE A 103 -6.46 10.89 14.59
CA PHE A 103 -6.56 10.11 13.35
C PHE A 103 -7.77 9.19 13.31
N TYR A 104 -8.14 8.77 12.09
CA TYR A 104 -9.17 7.77 11.90
C TYR A 104 -8.57 6.37 11.83
N ILE A 105 -9.29 5.37 12.38
CA ILE A 105 -8.78 4.00 12.40
C ILE A 105 -8.65 3.45 10.98
N PHE A 106 -7.49 2.88 10.65
CA PHE A 106 -7.30 2.07 9.45
C PHE A 106 -8.25 0.87 9.45
N LYS A 107 -9.16 0.88 8.47
CA LYS A 107 -10.13 -0.19 8.20
C LYS A 107 -10.11 -0.64 6.75
N HIS A 108 -9.21 -0.12 5.93
CA HIS A 108 -9.18 -0.43 4.51
C HIS A 108 -7.77 -0.62 3.97
N GLU A 109 -7.71 -1.43 2.93
CA GLU A 109 -6.60 -1.58 2.00
C GLU A 109 -7.15 -1.37 0.59
N TYR A 110 -6.30 -0.93 -0.33
CA TYR A 110 -6.65 -0.86 -1.74
C TYR A 110 -6.18 -2.12 -2.45
N ILE A 111 -7.01 -2.61 -3.38
CA ILE A 111 -6.57 -3.51 -4.44
C ILE A 111 -6.63 -2.72 -5.73
N LEU A 112 -5.46 -2.33 -6.22
CA LEU A 112 -5.29 -1.56 -7.45
C LEU A 112 -5.13 -2.54 -8.60
N LEU A 113 -6.03 -2.46 -9.59
CA LEU A 113 -6.02 -3.35 -10.75
C LEU A 113 -5.64 -2.57 -12.00
N PHE A 114 -4.58 -3.02 -12.68
CA PHE A 114 -4.07 -2.44 -13.91
C PHE A 114 -4.08 -3.45 -15.03
N LYS A 115 -4.16 -2.99 -16.28
CA LYS A 115 -3.97 -3.80 -17.49
C LYS A 115 -2.76 -3.28 -18.25
N LYS A 116 -1.83 -4.16 -18.61
CA LYS A 116 -0.67 -3.83 -19.46
C LYS A 116 -1.15 -3.53 -20.89
N VAL A 117 -0.71 -2.40 -21.44
CA VAL A 117 -1.04 -1.94 -22.81
C VAL A 117 -0.09 -2.50 -23.84
#